data_AF-A0A0J8WUL0-F1
#
_entry.id   AF-A0A0J8WUL0-F1
#
_cell.length_a   1.000
_cell.length_b   1.000
_cell.length_c   1.000
_cell.angle_alpha   90.00
_cell.angle_beta   90.00
_cell.angle_gamma   90.00
#
_symmetry.space_group_name_H-M   'P 1'
#
loop_
_entity.id
_entity.type
_entity.pdbx_description
1 polymer ?
#
loop_
_entity_poly.entity_id
_entity_poly.type
_entity_poly.pdbx_seq_one_letter_code
_entity_poly.pdbx_strand_id
1 'polypeptide(L)' 'MALNLFSRAHRLSRANFVDAGERLGIRARATTRMIDELIDAANDWPDRCGRIGFGDRETELLADMLRTRLGSLK' A
#
# COMPACT_ATOMS: atom_id res chain seq x y z
N MET A 1 7.43 20.26 6.15
CA MET A 1 6.23 19.83 6.90
C MET A 1 6.09 18.33 6.74
N ALA A 2 6.06 17.56 7.82
CA ALA A 2 5.77 16.13 7.75
C ALA A 2 4.25 15.93 7.74
N LEU A 3 3.74 15.13 6.81
CA LEU A 3 2.36 14.68 6.82
C LEU A 3 2.13 13.81 8.04
N ASN A 4 1.39 14.32 9.02
CA ASN A 4 0.95 13.49 10.15
C ASN A 4 -0.16 12.55 9.68
N LEU A 5 0.26 11.45 9.06
CA LEU A 5 -0.61 10.33 8.70
C LEU A 5 -0.92 9.55 9.98
N PHE A 6 -1.74 10.13 10.86
CA PHE A 6 -2.13 9.54 12.14
C PHE A 6 -3.02 8.30 11.92
N SER A 7 -2.43 7.18 11.54
CA SER A 7 -3.11 5.90 11.54
C SER A 7 -3.01 5.22 12.91
N ARG A 8 -4.11 4.59 13.35
CA ARG A 8 -4.12 3.76 14.55
C ARG A 8 -3.16 2.57 14.33
N ALA A 9 -2.22 2.37 15.25
CA ALA A 9 -1.24 1.28 15.22
C ALA A 9 -0.36 1.23 13.94
N HIS A 10 0.02 2.39 13.37
CA HIS A 10 0.86 2.50 12.16
C HIS A 10 0.28 1.84 10.89
N ARG A 11 -1.04 1.58 10.83
CA ARG A 11 -1.71 0.98 9.66
C ARG A 11 -2.33 2.03 8.75
N LEU A 12 -1.55 2.50 7.77
CA LEU A 12 -2.00 3.45 6.75
C LEU A 12 -2.98 2.82 5.75
N SER A 13 -4.28 2.97 5.94
CA SER A 13 -5.29 2.53 4.96
C SER A 13 -5.55 3.54 3.84
N ARG A 14 -6.28 3.13 2.79
CA ARG A 14 -6.82 4.02 1.73
C ARG A 14 -7.41 5.32 2.29
N ALA A 15 -8.26 5.22 3.30
CA ALA A 15 -8.92 6.37 3.90
C ALA A 15 -7.93 7.40 4.47
N ASN A 16 -6.82 6.94 5.08
CA ASN A 16 -5.80 7.84 5.61
C ASN A 16 -5.10 8.63 4.49
N PHE A 17 -4.85 7.99 3.35
CA PHE A 17 -4.26 8.69 2.19
C PHE A 17 -5.23 9.70 1.59
N VAL A 18 -6.51 9.34 1.48
CA VAL A 18 -7.54 10.26 0.96
C VAL A 18 -7.67 11.49 1.87
N ASP A 19 -7.83 11.32 3.18
CA ASP A 19 -7.89 12.42 4.15
C ASP A 19 -6.63 13.30 4.07
N ALA A 20 -5.45 12.68 4.00
CA ALA A 20 -4.20 13.41 3.84
C ALA A 20 -4.13 14.22 2.52
N GLY A 21 -4.60 13.65 1.42
CA GLY A 21 -4.67 14.33 0.13
C GLY A 21 -5.62 15.52 0.16
N GLU A 22 -6.80 15.36 0.78
CA GLU A 22 -7.77 16.45 0.92
C GLU A 22 -7.21 17.61 1.75
N ARG A 23 -6.48 17.33 2.84
CA ARG A 23 -5.78 18.36 3.65
C ARG A 23 -4.71 19.12 2.87
N LEU A 24 -4.18 18.53 1.78
CA LEU A 24 -3.24 19.16 0.86
C LEU A 24 -3.92 19.82 -0.35
N GLY A 25 -5.27 19.85 -0.39
CA GLY A 25 -6.04 20.42 -1.49
C GLY A 25 -6.15 19.50 -2.72
N ILE A 26 -5.79 18.22 -2.60
CA ILE A 26 -5.96 17.22 -3.65
C ILE A 26 -7.40 16.70 -3.59
N ARG A 27 -8.07 16.63 -4.74
CA ARG A 27 -9.41 16.03 -4.83
C ARG A 27 -9.33 14.54 -4.48
N ALA A 28 -10.22 14.04 -3.62
CA ALA A 28 -10.29 12.62 -3.23
C ALA A 28 -10.16 11.64 -4.40
N ARG A 29 -10.84 11.92 -5.52
CA ARG A 29 -10.78 11.10 -6.74
C ARG A 29 -9.36 10.89 -7.30
N ALA A 30 -8.49 11.90 -7.18
CA ALA A 30 -7.13 11.83 -7.70
C ALA A 30 -6.27 10.93 -6.81
N THR A 31 -6.40 11.07 -5.49
CA THR A 31 -5.71 10.20 -4.52
C THR A 31 -6.18 8.76 -4.62
N THR A 32 -7.50 8.54 -4.75
CA THR A 32 -8.08 7.21 -4.97
C THR A 32 -7.54 6.57 -6.24
N ARG A 33 -7.58 7.29 -7.38
CA ARG A 33 -7.07 6.76 -8.65
C ARG A 33 -5.59 6.42 -8.59
N MET A 34 -4.78 7.28 -7.95
CA MET A 34 -3.36 7.00 -7.72
C MET A 34 -3.16 5.70 -6.92
N ILE A 35 -3.96 5.46 -5.88
CA ILE A 35 -3.89 4.22 -5.11
C ILE A 35 -4.32 3.02 -5.96
N ASP A 36 -5.37 3.14 -6.76
CA ASP A 36 -5.83 2.08 -7.65
C ASP A 36 -4.72 1.68 -8.64
N GLU A 37 -4.09 2.66 -9.31
CA GLU A 37 -2.98 2.43 -10.24
C GLU A 37 -1.77 1.75 -9.57
N LEU A 38 -1.48 2.10 -8.31
CA LEU A 38 -0.42 1.45 -7.52
C LEU A 38 -0.76 0.01 -7.15
N ILE A 39 -2.02 -0.26 -6.76
CA ILE A 39 -2.48 -1.63 -6.45
C ILE A 39 -2.42 -2.49 -7.71
N ASP A 40 -2.91 -1.97 -8.83
CA ASP A 40 -2.93 -2.69 -10.11
C ASP A 40 -1.51 -3.06 -10.55
N ALA A 41 -0.57 -2.13 -10.45
CA ALA A 41 0.84 -2.39 -10.79
C ALA A 41 1.50 -3.42 -9.87
N ALA A 42 1.10 -3.47 -8.60
CA ALA A 42 1.71 -4.30 -7.57
C ALA A 42 1.01 -5.65 -7.33
N ASN A 43 -0.18 -5.87 -7.88
CA ASN A 43 -1.00 -7.08 -7.63
C ASN A 43 -0.24 -8.38 -7.88
N ASP A 44 0.61 -8.44 -8.90
CA ASP A 44 1.38 -9.64 -9.26
C ASP A 44 2.68 -9.82 -8.46
N TRP A 45 3.11 -8.80 -7.70
CA TRP A 45 4.42 -8.83 -7.05
C TRP A 45 4.56 -9.88 -5.96
N PRO A 46 3.54 -10.19 -5.12
CA PRO A 46 3.63 -11.28 -4.14
C PRO A 46 4.03 -12.61 -4.77
N ASP A 47 3.51 -12.93 -5.95
CA ASP A 47 3.79 -14.21 -6.63
C ASP A 47 5.15 -14.19 -7.36
N ARG A 48 5.76 -13.02 -7.49
CA ARG A 48 7.10 -12.83 -8.05
C ARG A 48 8.19 -12.77 -6.98
N CYS A 49 7.85 -12.76 -5.69
CA CYS A 49 8.83 -12.72 -4.59
C CYS A 49 9.88 -13.83 -4.70
N GLY A 50 9.50 -15.03 -5.14
CA GLY A 50 10.43 -16.15 -5.34
C GLY A 50 11.51 -15.90 -6.40
N ARG A 51 11.35 -14.88 -7.25
CA ARG A 51 12.35 -14.49 -8.26
C ARG A 51 13.47 -13.61 -7.69
N ILE A 52 13.33 -13.13 -6.46
CA ILE A 52 14.31 -12.22 -5.82
C ILE A 52 15.53 -13.01 -5.29
N GLY A 53 15.36 -14.31 -4.99
CA GLY A 53 16.45 -15.18 -4.52
C GLY A 53 16.66 -15.20 -3.01
N PHE A 54 15.62 -14.90 -2.21
CA PHE A 54 15.64 -15.13 -0.77
C PHE A 54 15.45 -16.62 -0.42
N GLY A 55 15.62 -16.98 0.86
CA GLY A 55 15.19 -18.28 1.37
C GLY A 55 13.67 -18.45 1.32
N ASP A 56 13.19 -19.70 1.39
CA ASP A 56 11.78 -20.03 1.25
C ASP A 56 10.91 -19.28 2.28
N ARG A 57 11.34 -19.30 3.55
CA ARG A 57 10.63 -18.63 4.64
C ARG A 57 10.55 -17.12 4.46
N GLU A 58 11.66 -16.48 4.11
CA GLU A 58 11.71 -15.03 3.89
C GLU A 58 10.87 -14.62 2.68
N THR A 59 10.86 -15.45 1.63
CA THR A 59 10.03 -15.27 0.44
C THR A 59 8.55 -15.29 0.77
N GLU A 60 8.11 -16.29 1.54
CA GLU A 60 6.71 -16.42 1.99
C GLU A 60 6.29 -15.24 2.86
N LEU A 61 7.11 -14.87 3.84
CA LEU A 61 6.84 -13.73 4.72
C LEU A 61 6.70 -12.42 3.92
N LEU A 62 7.58 -12.18 2.95
CA LEU A 62 7.51 -11.00 2.10
C LEU A 62 6.24 -11.00 1.25
N ALA A 63 5.90 -12.14 0.64
CA ALA A 63 4.68 -12.27 -0.16
C ALA A 63 3.42 -11.99 0.67
N ASP A 64 3.34 -12.51 1.90
CA ASP A 64 2.20 -12.29 2.79
C ASP A 64 2.13 -10.85 3.31
N MET A 65 3.27 -10.22 3.57
CA MET A 65 3.33 -8.79 3.90
C MET A 65 2.79 -7.93 2.76
N LEU A 66 3.17 -8.24 1.51
CA LEU A 66 2.67 -7.53 0.33
C LEU A 66 1.17 -7.75 0.12
N ARG A 67 0.68 -9.00 0.22
CA ARG A 67 -0.76 -9.31 0.14
C ARG A 67 -1.56 -8.55 1.20
N THR A 68 -1.09 -8.58 2.44
CA THR A 68 -1.70 -7.82 3.55
C THR A 68 -1.72 -6.32 3.25
N ARG A 69 -0.63 -5.78 2.71
CA ARG A 69 -0.52 -4.36 2.38
C ARG A 69 -1.49 -3.97 1.27
N LEU A 70 -1.54 -4.73 0.18
CA LEU A 70 -2.49 -4.53 -0.92
C LEU A 70 -3.93 -4.59 -0.40
N GLY A 71 -4.24 -5.56 0.47
CA GLY A 71 -5.55 -5.67 1.12
C GLY A 71 -5.93 -4.44 1.95
N SER A 72 -4.97 -3.78 2.61
CA SER A 72 -5.24 -2.56 3.39
C SER A 72 -5.48 -1.29 2.56
N LEU A 73 -5.17 -1.34 1.25
CA LEU A 73 -5.28 -0.22 0.32
C LEU A 73 -6.45 -0.37 -0.67
N LYS A 74 -7.00 -1.58 -0.82
CA LYS A 74 -8.30 -1.79 -1.45
C LYS A 74 -9.38 -1.11 -0.62
#